data_AF-A0ABD3UII2-F1
#
_entry.id   AF-A0ABD3UII2-F1
#
_cell.length_a   1.000
_cell.length_b   1.000
_cell.length_c   1.000
_cell.angle_alpha   90.00
_cell.angle_beta   90.00
_cell.angle_gamma   90.00
#
_symmetry.space_group_name_H-M   'P 1'
#
loop_
_entity.id
_entity.type
_entity.pdbx_description
1 polymer ?
#
loop_
_entity_poly.entity_id
_entity_poly.type
_entity_poly.pdbx_seq_one_letter_code
_entity_poly.pdbx_strand_id
1 'polypeptide(L)'
;MAYLLRKYTTGSYKALSFLPRTFVQFSLTHSSSSQQSLQESILVAVEAKNYQKIPELLNSSKPSSQNAKNPFTFLSTFSESHRVQIVDEILQSFIPIRPRFKPVLAYSHLLSYILESPNPLPLGFAILQRTLRSGCLPVPQTHLLLSNAWLERRKRSFSVSSILLEMNSIAYSPDCGTCNYLIMSLCKVDRITEAVKVLRGMGRAGVIPDLDSYGSLIGEMSDLRMTSKVVGMVKEMVSVHGLNPRQDMVVKAVNGMRANREIWRAVEMIEFLEKEDVCIGFEAYELVLEGCLECRQFVLAGKFVVRMTEKGFIPYIRVRQRVVEGLVGVGESELSSIVRQRFAELKS
;
A
#
# COMPACT_ATOMS: atom_id res chain seq x y z
N MET A 1 -23.97 44.00 -7.30
CA MET A 1 -24.53 44.99 -8.25
C MET A 1 -23.36 45.54 -9.08
N ALA A 2 -23.55 45.77 -10.38
CA ALA A 2 -22.46 46.07 -11.32
C ALA A 2 -22.00 47.56 -11.28
N TYR A 3 -21.24 47.97 -12.31
CA TYR A 3 -20.73 49.31 -12.68
C TYR A 3 -19.26 49.61 -12.25
N LEU A 4 -18.37 50.15 -13.11
CA LEU A 4 -18.40 50.31 -14.58
C LEU A 4 -16.98 50.51 -15.17
N LEU A 5 -16.86 50.39 -16.50
CA LEU A 5 -15.65 50.60 -17.32
C LEU A 5 -15.39 52.08 -17.70
N ARG A 6 -14.11 52.45 -17.89
CA ARG A 6 -13.57 53.41 -18.90
C ARG A 6 -12.03 53.22 -18.96
N LYS A 7 -11.30 52.92 -20.04
CA LYS A 7 -11.24 53.24 -21.50
C LYS A 7 -10.49 54.54 -21.90
N TYR A 8 -9.32 54.31 -22.53
CA TYR A 8 -8.60 55.06 -23.58
C TYR A 8 -7.88 56.41 -23.32
N THR A 9 -6.61 56.46 -23.75
CA THR A 9 -5.97 57.40 -24.73
C THR A 9 -4.48 56.99 -24.87
N THR A 10 -3.98 56.41 -25.97
CA THR A 10 -3.54 56.98 -27.26
C THR A 10 -2.45 58.06 -27.19
N GLY A 11 -1.26 57.76 -27.73
CA GLY A 11 -0.22 58.74 -28.06
C GLY A 11 0.96 58.08 -28.80
N SER A 12 1.18 58.42 -30.07
CA SER A 12 2.35 57.95 -30.86
C SER A 12 2.93 59.10 -31.68
N TYR A 13 4.26 59.23 -31.73
CA TYR A 13 4.94 60.07 -32.70
C TYR A 13 6.18 59.38 -33.30
N LYS A 14 6.42 59.65 -34.58
CA LYS A 14 7.44 59.09 -35.49
C LYS A 14 8.80 59.80 -35.26
N ALA A 15 9.96 59.14 -35.22
CA ALA A 15 10.75 58.48 -36.29
C ALA A 15 11.45 59.44 -37.29
N LEU A 16 12.78 59.26 -37.47
CA LEU A 16 13.73 59.66 -38.55
C LEU A 16 15.13 59.11 -38.11
N SER A 17 15.78 58.07 -38.68
CA SER A 17 16.56 57.94 -39.96
C SER A 17 18.04 58.41 -39.88
N PHE A 18 19.04 58.01 -40.70
CA PHE A 18 19.06 57.36 -42.04
C PHE A 18 20.46 56.69 -42.40
N LEU A 19 20.61 55.35 -42.32
CA LEU A 19 21.63 54.49 -43.03
C LEU A 19 23.17 54.64 -42.71
N PRO A 20 24.11 53.89 -43.36
CA PRO A 20 24.33 52.43 -43.23
C PRO A 20 25.82 51.99 -43.12
N ARG A 21 26.13 50.70 -42.87
CA ARG A 21 27.34 50.04 -43.43
C ARG A 21 27.33 48.50 -43.44
N THR A 22 27.70 47.96 -44.60
CA THR A 22 28.25 46.61 -44.89
C THR A 22 27.48 45.36 -44.46
N PHE A 23 26.84 44.73 -45.44
CA PHE A 23 26.54 43.29 -45.46
C PHE A 23 27.84 42.47 -45.32
N VAL A 24 27.84 41.47 -44.44
CA VAL A 24 28.60 40.22 -44.64
C VAL A 24 27.57 39.10 -44.65
N GLN A 25 27.45 38.42 -45.78
CA GLN A 25 26.42 37.43 -46.05
C GLN A 25 26.85 36.07 -45.49
N PHE A 26 26.54 35.81 -44.22
CA PHE A 26 26.57 34.45 -43.67
C PHE A 26 25.22 33.76 -43.87
N SER A 27 25.27 32.58 -44.46
CA SER A 27 24.12 31.80 -44.92
C SER A 27 23.22 31.38 -43.76
N LEU A 28 21.99 31.92 -43.72
CA LEU A 28 20.89 31.41 -42.90
C LEU A 28 20.35 30.10 -43.50
N THR A 29 21.00 28.97 -43.22
CA THR A 29 20.44 27.64 -43.51
C THR A 29 20.75 26.63 -42.41
N HIS A 30 19.68 26.10 -41.82
CA HIS A 30 19.59 25.02 -40.81
C HIS A 30 19.42 25.43 -39.34
N SER A 31 18.46 26.33 -39.12
CA SER A 31 17.58 26.22 -37.95
C SER A 31 16.76 24.91 -38.01
N SER A 32 17.33 23.81 -37.52
CA SER A 32 16.64 22.52 -37.39
C SER A 32 16.94 21.84 -36.04
N SER A 33 16.74 22.58 -34.95
CA SER A 33 16.53 21.98 -33.63
C SER A 33 15.13 21.34 -33.58
N SER A 34 14.95 20.25 -34.33
CA SER A 34 13.83 19.33 -34.12
C SER A 34 13.79 18.96 -32.63
N GLN A 35 12.63 19.11 -31.98
CA GLN A 35 12.48 18.64 -30.60
C GLN A 35 12.74 17.12 -30.59
N GLN A 36 13.91 16.71 -30.10
CA GLN A 36 14.18 15.30 -29.84
C GLN A 36 13.09 14.78 -28.93
N SER A 37 12.53 13.61 -29.26
CA SER A 37 11.52 13.04 -28.38
C SER A 37 12.13 12.73 -27.01
N LEU A 38 11.31 12.75 -25.96
CA LEU A 38 11.76 12.38 -24.61
C LEU A 38 12.39 10.97 -24.60
N GLN A 39 11.87 10.08 -25.46
CA GLN A 39 12.37 8.73 -25.69
C GLN A 39 13.78 8.75 -26.31
N GLU A 40 14.01 9.53 -27.38
CA GLU A 40 15.36 9.70 -27.98
C GLU A 40 16.35 10.29 -26.99
N SER A 41 15.95 11.30 -26.22
CA SER A 41 16.81 11.97 -25.23
C SER A 41 17.28 11.00 -24.14
N ILE A 42 16.39 10.09 -23.71
CA ILE A 42 16.73 9.05 -22.73
C ILE A 42 17.54 7.91 -23.37
N LEU A 43 17.26 7.53 -24.62
CA LEU A 43 18.06 6.54 -25.36
C LEU A 43 19.52 7.02 -25.50
N VAL A 44 19.74 8.27 -25.93
CA VAL A 44 21.09 8.87 -26.00
C VAL A 44 21.78 8.90 -24.64
N ALA A 45 21.04 9.19 -23.56
CA ALA A 45 21.58 9.12 -22.20
C ALA A 45 21.95 7.68 -21.77
N VAL A 46 21.19 6.67 -22.20
CA VAL A 46 21.46 5.24 -21.94
C VAL A 46 22.66 4.74 -22.73
N GLU A 47 22.75 5.08 -24.02
CA GLU A 47 23.89 4.74 -24.88
C GLU A 47 25.20 5.39 -24.40
N ALA A 48 25.13 6.65 -23.95
CA ALA A 48 26.25 7.35 -23.34
C ALA A 48 26.53 6.96 -21.87
N LYS A 49 25.84 5.94 -21.32
CA LYS A 49 25.90 5.50 -19.91
C LYS A 49 25.69 6.62 -18.87
N ASN A 50 25.02 7.72 -19.25
CA ASN A 50 24.81 8.90 -18.43
C ASN A 50 23.45 8.86 -17.72
N TYR A 51 23.22 7.77 -16.99
CA TYR A 51 21.93 7.46 -16.36
C TYR A 51 21.48 8.50 -15.31
N GLN A 52 22.43 9.24 -14.72
CA GLN A 52 22.16 10.29 -13.73
C GLN A 52 21.31 11.45 -14.29
N LYS A 53 21.36 11.70 -15.60
CA LYS A 53 20.55 12.75 -16.27
C LYS A 53 19.09 12.35 -16.51
N ILE A 54 18.77 11.06 -16.50
CA ILE A 54 17.43 10.56 -16.84
C ILE A 54 16.31 11.20 -16.00
N PRO A 55 16.45 11.38 -14.67
CA PRO A 55 15.41 12.01 -13.87
C PRO A 55 15.22 13.51 -14.15
N GLU A 56 16.29 14.23 -14.52
CA GLU A 56 16.22 15.64 -14.91
C GLU A 56 15.50 15.79 -16.26
N LEU A 57 15.85 14.93 -17.24
CA LEU A 57 15.17 14.87 -18.53
C LEU A 57 13.66 14.63 -18.36
N LEU A 58 13.28 13.64 -17.55
CA LEU A 58 11.87 13.35 -17.25
C LEU A 58 11.15 14.53 -16.59
N ASN A 59 11.75 15.18 -15.59
CA ASN A 59 11.15 16.35 -14.92
C ASN A 59 11.08 17.59 -15.81
N SER A 60 12.01 17.75 -16.77
CA SER A 60 12.00 18.88 -17.71
C SER A 60 10.90 18.79 -18.77
N SER A 61 10.33 17.59 -18.98
CA SER A 61 9.25 17.38 -19.93
C SER A 61 7.95 18.01 -19.43
N LYS A 62 7.34 18.85 -20.25
CA LYS A 62 5.99 19.37 -19.97
C LYS A 62 4.98 18.22 -20.05
N PRO A 63 3.94 18.18 -19.19
CA PRO A 63 2.88 17.18 -19.29
C PRO A 63 1.98 17.47 -20.50
N SER A 64 2.47 17.15 -21.70
CA SER A 64 1.69 17.15 -22.93
C SER A 64 0.71 15.99 -22.90
N SER A 65 -0.58 16.33 -22.76
CA SER A 65 -1.77 15.56 -23.16
C SER A 65 -1.70 14.04 -23.08
N GLN A 66 -2.54 13.47 -22.20
CA GLN A 66 -3.05 12.09 -22.18
C GLN A 66 -2.77 11.31 -23.50
N ASN A 67 -2.03 10.19 -23.38
CA ASN A 67 -1.50 9.31 -24.45
C ASN A 67 -0.03 9.51 -24.91
N ALA A 68 0.83 10.15 -24.12
CA ALA A 68 2.27 10.00 -24.30
C ALA A 68 2.70 8.53 -24.08
N LYS A 69 3.32 7.90 -25.10
CA LYS A 69 3.90 6.54 -24.98
C LYS A 69 4.96 6.53 -23.89
N ASN A 70 5.13 5.39 -23.20
CA ASN A 70 6.13 5.26 -22.14
C ASN A 70 7.55 5.54 -22.70
N PRO A 71 8.33 6.45 -22.09
CA PRO A 71 9.62 6.87 -22.63
C PRO A 71 10.68 5.77 -22.60
N PHE A 72 10.48 4.67 -21.87
CA PHE A 72 11.36 3.50 -21.86
C PHE A 72 10.99 2.42 -22.90
N THR A 73 10.04 2.70 -23.80
CA THR A 73 9.61 1.73 -24.84
C THR A 73 10.74 1.21 -25.71
N PHE A 74 11.82 1.97 -25.91
CA PHE A 74 13.01 1.54 -26.63
C PHE A 74 13.70 0.31 -26.00
N LEU A 75 13.49 0.01 -24.72
CA LEU A 75 14.08 -1.16 -24.06
C LEU A 75 13.65 -2.51 -24.68
N SER A 76 12.64 -2.52 -25.56
CA SER A 76 12.22 -3.71 -26.30
C SER A 76 13.19 -4.10 -27.42
N THR A 77 14.03 -3.18 -27.91
CA THR A 77 15.01 -3.46 -28.96
C THR A 77 16.22 -4.24 -28.43
N PHE A 78 16.50 -4.14 -27.13
CA PHE A 78 17.56 -4.89 -26.46
C PHE A 78 17.10 -6.30 -26.06
N SER A 79 18.06 -7.24 -26.09
CA SER A 79 17.88 -8.58 -25.51
C SER A 79 17.56 -8.51 -24.01
N GLU A 80 16.96 -9.57 -23.47
CA GLU A 80 16.56 -9.64 -22.06
C GLU A 80 17.74 -9.41 -21.10
N SER A 81 18.91 -10.02 -21.39
CA SER A 81 20.16 -9.82 -20.63
C SER A 81 20.61 -8.35 -20.59
N HIS A 82 20.69 -7.69 -21.76
CA HIS A 82 21.08 -6.28 -21.85
C HIS A 82 20.03 -5.35 -21.22
N ARG A 83 18.73 -5.69 -21.30
CA ARG A 83 17.66 -4.94 -20.63
C ARG A 83 17.81 -4.99 -19.11
N VAL A 84 18.08 -6.17 -18.54
CA VAL A 84 18.36 -6.32 -17.11
C VAL A 84 19.57 -5.48 -16.71
N GLN A 85 20.67 -5.56 -17.46
CA GLN A 85 21.88 -4.77 -17.20
C GLN A 85 21.62 -3.25 -17.25
N ILE A 86 20.99 -2.75 -18.32
CA ILE A 86 20.67 -1.31 -18.47
C ILE A 86 19.78 -0.84 -17.31
N VAL A 87 18.77 -1.62 -16.94
CA VAL A 87 17.89 -1.27 -15.82
C VAL A 87 18.66 -1.27 -14.50
N ASP A 88 19.53 -2.24 -14.21
CA ASP A 88 20.35 -2.19 -13.00
C ASP A 88 21.29 -0.97 -13.00
N GLU A 89 22.03 -0.71 -14.08
CA GLU A 89 22.91 0.47 -14.19
C GLU A 89 22.13 1.79 -13.93
N ILE A 90 20.87 1.89 -14.39
CA ILE A 90 19.96 2.99 -14.04
C ILE A 90 19.63 3.01 -12.54
N LEU A 91 19.18 1.90 -11.96
CA LEU A 91 18.81 1.79 -10.54
C LEU A 91 20.00 2.06 -9.59
N GLN A 92 21.22 1.69 -9.99
CA GLN A 92 22.47 2.02 -9.29
C GLN A 92 22.81 3.51 -9.42
N SER A 93 22.62 4.13 -10.59
CA SER A 93 22.84 5.58 -10.76
C SER A 93 21.96 6.44 -9.83
N PHE A 94 20.83 5.89 -9.36
CA PHE A 94 19.92 6.53 -8.41
C PHE A 94 20.28 6.28 -6.92
N ILE A 95 21.41 5.61 -6.59
CA ILE A 95 21.93 5.59 -5.20
C ILE A 95 22.44 7.00 -4.80
N PRO A 96 23.48 7.57 -5.45
CA PRO A 96 24.21 8.74 -4.93
C PRO A 96 23.40 10.04 -4.94
N ILE A 97 22.32 10.10 -5.71
CA ILE A 97 21.44 11.27 -5.84
C ILE A 97 20.58 11.48 -4.56
N ARG A 98 20.47 10.46 -3.70
CA ARG A 98 19.69 10.50 -2.46
C ARG A 98 20.49 11.03 -1.27
N PRO A 99 19.86 11.71 -0.30
CA PRO A 99 18.42 11.97 -0.18
C PRO A 99 17.93 13.20 -0.95
N ARG A 100 18.84 13.98 -1.56
CA ARG A 100 18.57 15.32 -2.11
C ARG A 100 17.49 15.33 -3.20
N PHE A 101 17.42 14.29 -4.01
CA PHE A 101 16.45 14.18 -5.09
C PHE A 101 15.88 12.76 -5.20
N LYS A 102 14.57 12.66 -5.43
CA LYS A 102 13.82 11.39 -5.57
C LYS A 102 13.34 11.22 -7.01
N PRO A 103 13.84 10.24 -7.79
CA PRO A 103 13.50 10.07 -9.20
C PRO A 103 12.15 9.35 -9.41
N VAL A 104 11.06 9.93 -8.88
CA VAL A 104 9.71 9.33 -8.87
C VAL A 104 9.22 8.98 -10.27
N LEU A 105 9.35 9.90 -11.24
CA LEU A 105 8.94 9.66 -12.63
C LEU A 105 9.74 8.52 -13.27
N ALA A 106 11.04 8.43 -13.00
CA ALA A 106 11.89 7.36 -13.56
C ALA A 106 11.45 5.99 -13.04
N TYR A 107 11.25 5.85 -11.73
CA TYR A 107 10.70 4.62 -11.15
C TYR A 107 9.32 4.29 -11.70
N SER A 108 8.42 5.29 -11.79
CA SER A 108 7.06 5.10 -12.30
C SER A 108 7.04 4.57 -13.73
N HIS A 109 7.79 5.20 -14.64
CA HIS A 109 7.81 4.81 -16.06
C HIS A 109 8.57 3.49 -16.29
N LEU A 110 9.69 3.24 -15.59
CA LEU A 110 10.39 1.96 -15.66
C LEU A 110 9.50 0.81 -15.17
N LEU A 111 8.83 1.01 -14.03
CA LEU A 111 8.02 -0.04 -13.41
C LEU A 111 6.76 -0.36 -14.23
N SER A 112 6.06 0.64 -14.77
CA SER A 112 4.92 0.37 -15.66
C SER A 112 5.35 -0.33 -16.94
N TYR A 113 6.43 0.14 -17.59
CA TYR A 113 6.95 -0.47 -18.81
C TYR A 113 7.33 -1.95 -18.61
N ILE A 114 8.09 -2.27 -17.55
CA ILE A 114 8.54 -3.64 -17.30
C ILE A 114 7.37 -4.55 -16.90
N LEU A 115 6.41 -4.07 -16.11
CA LEU A 115 5.24 -4.87 -15.71
C LEU A 115 4.25 -5.11 -16.87
N GLU A 116 4.24 -4.28 -17.91
CA GLU A 116 3.48 -4.46 -19.15
C GLU A 116 4.19 -5.41 -20.16
N SER A 117 5.44 -5.81 -19.90
CA SER A 117 6.22 -6.69 -20.78
C SER A 117 5.88 -8.19 -20.59
N PRO A 118 6.12 -9.08 -21.59
CA PRO A 118 5.62 -10.46 -21.58
C PRO A 118 6.26 -11.40 -20.54
N ASN A 119 7.41 -11.03 -19.96
CA ASN A 119 8.05 -11.71 -18.83
C ASN A 119 8.51 -10.65 -17.81
N PRO A 120 7.59 -10.12 -16.98
CA PRO A 120 7.85 -8.94 -16.14
C PRO A 120 8.66 -9.24 -14.86
N LEU A 121 8.77 -10.51 -14.46
CA LEU A 121 9.47 -10.95 -13.25
C LEU A 121 10.70 -11.78 -13.66
N PRO A 122 11.86 -11.65 -12.97
CA PRO A 122 12.04 -10.97 -11.68
C PRO A 122 12.29 -9.44 -11.76
N LEU A 123 12.55 -8.86 -12.93
CA LEU A 123 13.02 -7.46 -13.06
C LEU A 123 12.04 -6.42 -12.48
N GLY A 124 10.73 -6.64 -12.61
CA GLY A 124 9.70 -5.79 -12.01
C GLY A 124 9.76 -5.76 -10.47
N PHE A 125 10.16 -6.86 -9.82
CA PHE A 125 10.40 -6.86 -8.37
C PHE A 125 11.65 -6.07 -8.00
N ALA A 126 12.74 -6.16 -8.77
CA ALA A 126 13.94 -5.36 -8.53
C ALA A 126 13.66 -3.85 -8.59
N ILE A 127 12.91 -3.39 -9.61
CA ILE A 127 12.49 -1.98 -9.72
C ILE A 127 11.56 -1.58 -8.57
N LEU A 128 10.58 -2.42 -8.22
CA LEU A 128 9.66 -2.18 -7.10
C LEU A 128 10.42 -2.04 -5.77
N GLN A 129 11.29 -3.01 -5.48
CA GLN A 129 12.16 -3.03 -4.31
C GLN A 129 13.00 -1.76 -4.22
N ARG A 130 13.59 -1.33 -5.35
CA ARG A 130 14.36 -0.10 -5.45
C ARG A 130 13.51 1.16 -5.20
N THR A 131 12.30 1.19 -5.75
CA THR A 131 11.32 2.26 -5.58
C THR A 131 10.99 2.44 -4.09
N LEU A 132 10.60 1.34 -3.42
CA LEU A 132 10.27 1.34 -1.99
C LEU A 132 11.49 1.73 -1.12
N ARG A 133 12.67 1.14 -1.36
CA ARG A 133 13.93 1.49 -0.67
C ARG A 133 14.43 2.91 -0.94
N SER A 134 13.82 3.65 -1.88
CA SER A 134 14.09 5.07 -2.12
C SER A 134 13.14 6.02 -1.38
N GLY A 135 12.16 5.48 -0.66
CA GLY A 135 11.07 6.27 -0.07
C GLY A 135 10.20 6.94 -1.14
N CYS A 136 10.10 6.33 -2.32
CA CYS A 136 9.10 6.65 -3.34
C CYS A 136 7.97 5.63 -3.24
N LEU A 137 6.73 6.08 -3.44
CA LEU A 137 5.59 5.20 -3.55
C LEU A 137 5.37 4.85 -5.03
N PRO A 138 5.20 3.56 -5.39
CA PRO A 138 4.75 3.20 -6.73
C PRO A 138 3.39 3.79 -7.06
N VAL A 139 3.12 4.05 -8.34
CA VAL A 139 1.84 4.64 -8.77
C VAL A 139 0.68 3.65 -8.58
N PRO A 140 -0.58 4.12 -8.38
CA PRO A 140 -1.71 3.22 -8.08
C PRO A 140 -1.92 2.10 -9.12
N GLN A 141 -1.66 2.36 -10.41
CA GLN A 141 -1.74 1.38 -11.49
C GLN A 141 -0.79 0.17 -11.28
N THR A 142 0.32 0.35 -10.57
CA THR A 142 1.27 -0.73 -10.26
C THR A 142 0.60 -1.89 -9.53
N HIS A 143 -0.45 -1.66 -8.71
CA HIS A 143 -1.17 -2.75 -8.06
C HIS A 143 -1.81 -3.73 -9.06
N LEU A 144 -2.46 -3.20 -10.10
CA LEU A 144 -3.10 -4.02 -11.13
C LEU A 144 -2.06 -4.73 -12.00
N LEU A 145 -1.04 -3.98 -12.47
CA LEU A 145 0.01 -4.52 -13.33
C LEU A 145 0.82 -5.62 -12.63
N LEU A 146 1.23 -5.39 -11.38
CA LEU A 146 1.99 -6.35 -10.57
C LEU A 146 1.17 -7.61 -10.26
N SER A 147 -0.11 -7.45 -9.92
CA SER A 147 -0.99 -8.59 -9.67
C SER A 147 -1.21 -9.43 -10.92
N ASN A 148 -1.42 -8.81 -12.08
CA ASN A 148 -1.54 -9.53 -13.35
C ASN A 148 -0.24 -10.28 -13.70
N ALA A 149 0.90 -9.59 -13.61
CA ALA A 149 2.24 -10.17 -13.79
C ALA A 149 2.47 -11.40 -12.89
N TRP A 150 2.11 -11.30 -11.60
CA TRP A 150 2.20 -12.39 -10.65
C TRP A 150 1.29 -13.56 -11.02
N LEU A 151 0.01 -13.30 -11.32
CA LEU A 151 -0.96 -14.35 -11.64
C LEU A 151 -0.58 -15.13 -12.90
N GLU A 152 -0.11 -14.47 -13.95
CA GLU A 152 0.40 -15.15 -15.15
C GLU A 152 1.64 -16.00 -14.86
N ARG A 153 2.58 -15.49 -14.04
CA ARG A 153 3.76 -16.28 -13.61
C ARG A 153 3.34 -17.49 -12.78
N ARG A 154 2.32 -17.35 -11.93
CA ARG A 154 1.77 -18.42 -11.07
C ARG A 154 0.98 -19.49 -11.81
N LYS A 155 0.40 -19.21 -12.98
CA LYS A 155 -0.12 -20.25 -13.88
C LYS A 155 1.01 -21.16 -14.41
N ARG A 156 2.22 -20.62 -14.57
CA ARG A 156 3.40 -21.34 -15.08
C ARG A 156 4.27 -21.98 -13.98
N SER A 157 4.07 -21.65 -12.70
CA SER A 157 4.89 -22.17 -11.60
C SER A 157 4.10 -22.36 -10.30
N PHE A 158 4.22 -23.56 -9.74
CA PHE A 158 3.47 -24.01 -8.57
C PHE A 158 3.96 -23.41 -7.24
N SER A 159 5.24 -23.06 -7.12
CA SER A 159 5.80 -22.51 -5.89
C SER A 159 5.92 -20.98 -5.91
N VAL A 160 5.47 -20.35 -4.83
CA VAL A 160 5.73 -18.93 -4.54
C VAL A 160 7.22 -18.68 -4.36
N SER A 161 7.92 -19.56 -3.63
CA SER A 161 9.33 -19.32 -3.30
C SER A 161 10.25 -19.40 -4.50
N SER A 162 9.96 -20.23 -5.51
CA SER A 162 10.76 -20.24 -6.74
C SER A 162 10.68 -18.89 -7.48
N ILE A 163 9.48 -18.30 -7.57
CA ILE A 163 9.30 -17.02 -8.27
C ILE A 163 9.97 -15.86 -7.50
N LEU A 164 9.96 -15.90 -6.18
CA LEU A 164 10.68 -14.90 -5.37
C LEU A 164 12.20 -15.07 -5.44
N LEU A 165 12.69 -16.31 -5.44
CA LEU A 165 14.13 -16.62 -5.53
C LEU A 165 14.72 -16.40 -6.95
N GLU A 166 13.89 -16.30 -8.00
CA GLU A 166 14.33 -15.87 -9.34
C GLU A 166 15.03 -14.50 -9.31
N MET A 167 14.74 -13.63 -8.33
CA MET A 167 15.45 -12.35 -8.15
C MET A 167 16.97 -12.52 -8.01
N ASN A 168 17.42 -13.62 -7.39
CA ASN A 168 18.85 -13.88 -7.18
C ASN A 168 19.61 -14.03 -8.51
N SER A 169 18.94 -14.44 -9.60
CA SER A 169 19.55 -14.55 -10.93
C SER A 169 19.94 -13.18 -11.53
N ILE A 170 19.36 -12.09 -11.03
CA ILE A 170 19.65 -10.71 -11.45
C ILE A 170 20.37 -9.90 -10.35
N ALA A 171 20.98 -10.56 -9.36
CA ALA A 171 21.67 -9.97 -8.22
C ALA A 171 20.79 -9.14 -7.25
N TYR A 172 19.47 -9.34 -7.26
CA TYR A 172 18.54 -8.85 -6.23
C TYR A 172 18.09 -10.00 -5.33
N SER A 173 17.66 -9.71 -4.10
CA SER A 173 17.10 -10.75 -3.21
C SER A 173 15.72 -10.30 -2.72
N PRO A 174 14.75 -11.22 -2.59
CA PRO A 174 13.41 -10.88 -2.13
C PRO A 174 13.47 -10.30 -0.71
N ASP A 175 12.65 -9.29 -0.43
CA ASP A 175 12.54 -8.69 0.90
C ASP A 175 11.08 -8.47 1.32
N CYS A 176 10.89 -8.18 2.61
CA CYS A 176 9.56 -8.07 3.19
C CYS A 176 8.75 -6.95 2.53
N GLY A 177 9.36 -5.77 2.29
CA GLY A 177 8.68 -4.65 1.62
C GLY A 177 8.14 -4.99 0.23
N THR A 178 8.89 -5.73 -0.57
CA THR A 178 8.45 -6.19 -1.90
C THR A 178 7.30 -7.21 -1.79
N CYS A 179 7.39 -8.15 -0.83
CA CYS A 179 6.33 -9.13 -0.56
C CYS A 179 5.06 -8.47 -0.02
N ASN A 180 5.17 -7.51 0.90
CA ASN A 180 4.06 -6.75 1.47
C ASN A 180 3.33 -5.94 0.40
N TYR A 181 4.08 -5.28 -0.50
CA TYR A 181 3.48 -4.57 -1.62
C TYR A 181 2.76 -5.52 -2.58
N LEU A 182 3.30 -6.73 -2.84
CA LEU A 182 2.63 -7.76 -3.63
C LEU A 182 1.34 -8.27 -2.94
N ILE A 183 1.39 -8.57 -1.64
CA ILE A 183 0.22 -8.98 -0.83
C ILE A 183 -0.88 -7.92 -0.90
N MET A 184 -0.56 -6.65 -0.60
CA MET A 184 -1.48 -5.52 -0.73
C MET A 184 -2.02 -5.39 -2.16
N SER A 185 -1.19 -5.57 -3.19
CA SER A 185 -1.62 -5.48 -4.58
C SER A 185 -2.63 -6.57 -4.95
N LEU A 186 -2.42 -7.80 -4.46
CA LEU A 186 -3.33 -8.92 -4.66
C LEU A 186 -4.63 -8.76 -3.87
N CYS A 187 -4.59 -8.19 -2.66
CA CYS A 187 -5.79 -7.81 -1.91
C CYS A 187 -6.65 -6.81 -2.71
N LYS A 188 -6.04 -5.74 -3.23
CA LYS A 188 -6.71 -4.69 -4.04
C LYS A 188 -7.31 -5.15 -5.37
N VAL A 189 -7.11 -6.41 -5.77
CA VAL A 189 -7.74 -7.03 -6.95
C VAL A 189 -8.49 -8.32 -6.60
N ASP A 190 -8.95 -8.45 -5.35
CA ASP A 190 -9.75 -9.57 -4.82
C ASP A 190 -9.07 -10.95 -4.94
N ARG A 191 -7.73 -11.01 -5.02
CA ARG A 191 -6.94 -12.25 -5.11
C ARG A 191 -6.38 -12.68 -3.75
N ILE A 192 -7.19 -12.55 -2.71
CA ILE A 192 -6.82 -12.87 -1.31
C ILE A 192 -6.31 -14.31 -1.15
N THR A 193 -6.89 -15.28 -1.86
CA THR A 193 -6.42 -16.69 -1.81
C THR A 193 -5.01 -16.86 -2.33
N GLU A 194 -4.55 -16.00 -3.25
CA GLU A 194 -3.17 -15.97 -3.73
C GLU A 194 -2.28 -15.14 -2.81
N ALA A 195 -2.78 -14.03 -2.27
CA ALA A 195 -2.07 -13.22 -1.28
C ALA A 195 -1.70 -14.03 -0.01
N VAL A 196 -2.59 -14.91 0.48
CA VAL A 196 -2.30 -15.85 1.57
C VAL A 196 -1.21 -16.87 1.19
N LYS A 197 -1.16 -17.32 -0.07
CA LYS A 197 -0.07 -18.19 -0.55
C LYS A 197 1.26 -17.44 -0.61
N VAL A 198 1.24 -16.14 -0.97
CA VAL A 198 2.43 -15.28 -0.91
C VAL A 198 2.96 -15.22 0.52
N LEU A 199 2.13 -14.81 1.49
CA LEU A 199 2.46 -14.75 2.91
C LEU A 199 3.13 -16.04 3.42
N ARG A 200 2.43 -17.17 3.27
CA ARG A 200 2.91 -18.51 3.70
C ARG A 200 4.02 -19.08 2.82
N GLY A 201 4.40 -18.38 1.76
CA GLY A 201 5.52 -18.69 0.88
C GLY A 201 6.80 -17.91 1.20
N MET A 202 6.68 -16.77 1.90
CA MET A 202 7.81 -15.86 2.23
C MET A 202 8.93 -16.61 2.97
N GLY A 203 8.60 -17.41 4.00
CA GLY A 203 9.60 -18.16 4.77
C GLY A 203 10.43 -19.14 3.92
N ARG A 204 9.82 -19.77 2.90
CA ARG A 204 10.53 -20.65 1.94
C ARG A 204 11.41 -19.89 0.94
N ALA A 205 11.29 -18.56 0.88
CA ALA A 205 12.17 -17.66 0.13
C ALA A 205 13.18 -16.93 1.03
N GLY A 206 13.28 -17.28 2.32
CA GLY A 206 14.14 -16.61 3.29
C GLY A 206 13.62 -15.26 3.79
N VAL A 207 12.35 -14.92 3.52
CA VAL A 207 11.73 -13.66 3.96
C VAL A 207 10.81 -13.93 5.15
N ILE A 208 10.98 -13.15 6.23
CA ILE A 208 10.14 -13.24 7.42
C ILE A 208 8.94 -12.29 7.26
N PRO A 209 7.67 -12.76 7.38
CA PRO A 209 6.49 -11.89 7.43
C PRO A 209 6.51 -10.92 8.62
N ASP A 210 5.88 -9.77 8.47
CA ASP A 210 5.75 -8.74 9.49
C ASP A 210 4.30 -8.29 9.73
N LEU A 211 4.14 -7.25 10.56
CA LEU A 211 2.85 -6.65 10.90
C LEU A 211 2.10 -6.10 9.67
N ASP A 212 2.81 -5.63 8.64
CA ASP A 212 2.19 -5.09 7.43
C ASP A 212 1.79 -6.22 6.47
N SER A 213 2.54 -7.33 6.44
CA SER A 213 2.16 -8.57 5.72
C SER A 213 0.82 -9.10 6.22
N TYR A 214 0.68 -9.28 7.54
CA TYR A 214 -0.54 -9.79 8.17
C TYR A 214 -1.67 -8.75 8.18
N GLY A 215 -1.35 -7.49 8.48
CA GLY A 215 -2.34 -6.41 8.57
C GLY A 215 -3.07 -6.14 7.26
N SER A 216 -2.37 -6.23 6.12
CA SER A 216 -2.98 -6.11 4.78
C SER A 216 -4.04 -7.19 4.54
N LEU A 217 -3.78 -8.43 4.97
CA LEU A 217 -4.68 -9.56 4.80
C LEU A 217 -5.84 -9.55 5.80
N ILE A 218 -5.55 -9.28 7.08
CA ILE A 218 -6.57 -9.21 8.14
C ILE A 218 -7.53 -8.04 7.89
N GLY A 219 -7.02 -6.90 7.45
CA GLY A 219 -7.85 -5.75 7.07
C GLY A 219 -8.82 -6.09 5.93
N GLU A 220 -8.30 -6.59 4.81
CA GLU A 220 -9.11 -6.94 3.63
C GLU A 220 -10.13 -8.04 3.93
N MET A 221 -9.73 -9.10 4.64
CA MET A 221 -10.63 -10.18 5.04
C MET A 221 -11.74 -9.70 6.00
N SER A 222 -11.48 -8.68 6.82
CA SER A 222 -12.49 -8.09 7.72
C SER A 222 -13.53 -7.25 6.97
N ASP A 223 -13.09 -6.54 5.92
CA ASP A 223 -13.98 -5.77 5.04
C ASP A 223 -14.85 -6.72 4.21
N LEU A 224 -14.25 -7.77 3.60
CA LEU A 224 -14.97 -8.83 2.89
C LEU A 224 -15.68 -9.85 3.80
N ARG A 225 -15.82 -9.56 5.10
CA ARG A 225 -16.59 -10.38 6.07
C ARG A 225 -16.15 -11.84 6.17
N MET A 226 -14.90 -12.15 5.82
CA MET A 226 -14.27 -13.48 5.95
C MET A 226 -13.76 -13.74 7.38
N THR A 227 -14.59 -13.50 8.38
CA THR A 227 -14.33 -13.62 9.83
C THR A 227 -13.57 -14.89 10.23
N SER A 228 -13.93 -16.03 9.63
CA SER A 228 -13.25 -17.32 9.89
C SER A 228 -11.77 -17.30 9.52
N LYS A 229 -11.42 -16.65 8.41
CA LYS A 229 -10.02 -16.51 7.99
C LYS A 229 -9.30 -15.44 8.81
N VAL A 230 -10.00 -14.36 9.20
CA VAL A 230 -9.46 -13.32 10.09
C VAL A 230 -8.95 -13.91 11.40
N VAL A 231 -9.78 -14.68 12.13
CA VAL A 231 -9.37 -15.32 13.39
C VAL A 231 -8.20 -16.29 13.16
N GLY A 232 -8.23 -17.04 12.05
CA GLY A 232 -7.12 -17.92 11.67
C GLY A 232 -5.79 -17.18 11.41
N MET A 233 -5.83 -16.02 10.74
CA MET A 233 -4.64 -15.20 10.48
C MET A 233 -4.12 -14.55 11.76
N VAL A 234 -4.98 -14.07 12.65
CA VAL A 234 -4.58 -13.52 13.96
C VAL A 234 -3.90 -14.60 14.83
N LYS A 235 -4.45 -15.82 14.86
CA LYS A 235 -3.83 -16.95 15.58
C LYS A 235 -2.49 -17.38 14.98
N GLU A 236 -2.38 -17.43 13.65
CA GLU A 236 -1.12 -17.72 12.94
C GLU A 236 -0.05 -16.65 13.24
N MET A 237 -0.44 -15.37 13.14
CA MET A 237 0.42 -14.21 13.39
C MET A 237 1.02 -14.21 14.81
N VAL A 238 0.21 -14.47 15.83
CA VAL A 238 0.66 -14.47 17.23
C VAL A 238 1.44 -15.75 17.55
N SER A 239 0.84 -16.93 17.42
CA SER A 239 1.45 -18.17 17.95
C SER A 239 2.55 -18.76 17.07
N VAL A 240 2.64 -18.43 15.77
CA VAL A 240 3.71 -18.92 14.87
C VAL A 240 4.82 -17.90 14.69
N HIS A 241 4.48 -16.61 14.62
CA HIS A 241 5.44 -15.54 14.31
C HIS A 241 5.77 -14.62 15.49
N GLY A 242 5.09 -14.75 16.64
CA GLY A 242 5.32 -13.89 17.82
C GLY A 242 4.96 -12.42 17.56
N LEU A 243 4.09 -12.14 16.59
CA LEU A 243 3.75 -10.78 16.18
C LEU A 243 2.48 -10.31 16.87
N ASN A 244 2.60 -9.30 17.73
CA ASN A 244 1.45 -8.74 18.42
C ASN A 244 0.61 -7.86 17.46
N PRO A 245 -0.70 -8.13 17.28
CA PRO A 245 -1.55 -7.33 16.40
C PRO A 245 -1.69 -5.90 16.92
N ARG A 246 -1.73 -4.94 16.00
CA ARG A 246 -1.98 -3.53 16.32
C ARG A 246 -3.43 -3.34 16.76
N GLN A 247 -3.70 -2.33 17.59
CA GLN A 247 -5.03 -2.08 18.14
C GLN A 247 -6.09 -1.86 17.04
N ASP A 248 -5.75 -1.11 15.98
CA ASP A 248 -6.60 -0.89 14.80
C ASP A 248 -6.93 -2.19 14.07
N MET A 249 -5.99 -3.13 14.01
CA MET A 249 -6.17 -4.44 13.39
C MET A 249 -7.17 -5.30 14.17
N VAL A 250 -7.07 -5.31 15.51
CA VAL A 250 -8.02 -6.01 16.40
C VAL A 250 -9.40 -5.37 16.32
N VAL A 251 -9.49 -4.05 16.40
CA VAL A 251 -10.74 -3.28 16.26
C VAL A 251 -11.42 -3.56 14.93
N LYS A 252 -10.67 -3.58 13.81
CA LYS A 252 -11.21 -3.88 12.49
C LYS A 252 -11.72 -5.32 12.37
N ALA A 253 -10.99 -6.29 12.93
CA ALA A 253 -11.41 -7.69 13.00
C ALA A 253 -12.70 -7.87 13.83
N VAL A 254 -12.80 -7.24 15.01
CA VAL A 254 -14.00 -7.24 15.86
C VAL A 254 -15.19 -6.62 15.14
N ASN A 255 -15.01 -5.48 14.45
CA ASN A 255 -16.07 -4.85 13.66
C ASN A 255 -16.57 -5.77 12.52
N GLY A 256 -15.67 -6.50 11.85
CA GLY A 256 -16.06 -7.52 10.87
C GLY A 256 -16.92 -8.64 11.47
N MET A 257 -16.58 -9.12 12.67
CA MET A 257 -17.33 -10.15 13.38
C MET A 257 -18.68 -9.67 13.92
N ARG A 258 -18.74 -8.44 14.47
CA ARG A 258 -19.98 -7.78 14.90
C ARG A 258 -20.95 -7.60 13.73
N ALA A 259 -20.45 -7.14 12.57
CA ALA A 259 -21.27 -6.98 11.37
C ALA A 259 -21.88 -8.31 10.86
N ASN A 260 -21.16 -9.43 11.01
CA ASN A 260 -21.67 -10.77 10.70
C ASN A 260 -22.59 -11.35 11.80
N ARG A 261 -22.78 -10.65 12.93
CA ARG A 261 -23.42 -11.18 14.16
C ARG A 261 -22.72 -12.41 14.77
N GLU A 262 -21.46 -12.66 14.38
CA GLU A 262 -20.63 -13.77 14.87
C GLU A 262 -19.89 -13.39 16.17
N ILE A 263 -20.59 -12.79 17.13
CA ILE A 263 -19.96 -12.14 18.29
C ILE A 263 -19.16 -13.11 19.19
N TRP A 264 -19.56 -14.38 19.23
CA TRP A 264 -18.84 -15.44 19.94
C TRP A 264 -17.39 -15.61 19.46
N ARG A 265 -17.12 -15.34 18.16
CA ARG A 265 -15.78 -15.39 17.58
C ARG A 265 -14.92 -14.22 18.00
N ALA A 266 -15.54 -13.06 18.16
CA ALA A 266 -14.84 -11.89 18.67
C ALA A 266 -14.44 -12.12 20.12
N VAL A 267 -15.33 -12.70 20.94
CA VAL A 267 -15.00 -13.14 22.31
C VAL A 267 -13.87 -14.19 22.29
N GLU A 268 -13.95 -15.24 21.47
CA GLU A 268 -12.92 -16.28 21.34
C GLU A 268 -11.55 -15.69 20.91
N MET A 269 -11.55 -14.72 20.00
CA MET A 269 -10.33 -14.04 19.54
C MET A 269 -9.72 -13.17 20.65
N ILE A 270 -10.55 -12.45 21.43
CA ILE A 270 -10.09 -11.66 22.58
C ILE A 270 -9.50 -12.59 23.65
N GLU A 271 -10.18 -13.69 24.00
CA GLU A 271 -9.68 -14.68 24.97
C GLU A 271 -8.35 -15.31 24.54
N PHE A 272 -8.21 -15.61 23.24
CA PHE A 272 -6.94 -16.08 22.68
C PHE A 272 -5.84 -15.01 22.82
N LEU A 273 -6.11 -13.76 22.46
CA LEU A 273 -5.13 -12.68 22.55
C LEU A 273 -4.72 -12.38 24.01
N GLU A 274 -5.66 -12.43 24.96
CA GLU A 274 -5.38 -12.32 26.39
C GLU A 274 -4.49 -13.46 26.90
N LYS A 275 -4.68 -14.68 26.39
CA LYS A 275 -3.91 -15.87 26.80
C LYS A 275 -2.46 -15.80 26.30
N GLU A 276 -2.23 -15.23 25.13
CA GLU A 276 -0.89 -15.01 24.56
C GLU A 276 -0.27 -13.67 25.06
N ASP A 277 -0.82 -13.10 26.15
CA ASP A 277 -0.38 -11.86 26.83
C ASP A 277 -0.32 -10.61 25.91
N VAL A 278 -1.18 -10.55 24.89
CA VAL A 278 -1.31 -9.40 23.99
C VAL A 278 -2.13 -8.30 24.68
N CYS A 279 -1.58 -7.09 24.72
CA CYS A 279 -2.30 -5.92 25.23
C CYS A 279 -3.43 -5.49 24.26
N ILE A 280 -4.67 -5.67 24.68
CA ILE A 280 -5.88 -5.31 23.91
C ILE A 280 -6.42 -3.96 24.42
N GLY A 281 -6.70 -3.04 23.49
CA GLY A 281 -7.25 -1.72 23.83
C GLY A 281 -8.74 -1.74 24.19
N PHE A 282 -9.17 -0.78 25.03
CA PHE A 282 -10.55 -0.57 25.49
C PHE A 282 -11.60 -0.66 24.36
N GLU A 283 -11.32 -0.05 23.21
CA GLU A 283 -12.24 0.01 22.07
C GLU A 283 -12.67 -1.39 21.58
N ALA A 284 -11.75 -2.36 21.56
CA ALA A 284 -12.08 -3.73 21.14
C ALA A 284 -13.05 -4.41 22.13
N TYR A 285 -12.89 -4.20 23.44
CA TYR A 285 -13.84 -4.73 24.45
C TYR A 285 -15.21 -4.07 24.31
N GLU A 286 -15.27 -2.74 24.17
CA GLU A 286 -16.55 -2.03 24.05
C GLU A 286 -17.31 -2.47 22.79
N LEU A 287 -16.61 -2.64 21.65
CA LEU A 287 -17.21 -3.15 20.42
C LEU A 287 -17.76 -4.58 20.55
N VAL A 288 -17.05 -5.47 21.27
CA VAL A 288 -17.57 -6.81 21.55
C VAL A 288 -18.81 -6.74 22.44
N LEU A 289 -18.78 -5.90 23.47
CA LEU A 289 -19.88 -5.77 24.42
C LEU A 289 -21.14 -5.18 23.77
N GLU A 290 -21.01 -4.15 22.95
CA GLU A 290 -22.11 -3.62 22.14
C GLU A 290 -22.67 -4.68 21.19
N GLY A 291 -21.80 -5.44 20.50
CA GLY A 291 -22.21 -6.53 19.62
C GLY A 291 -22.98 -7.65 20.33
N CYS A 292 -22.62 -7.96 21.58
CA CYS A 292 -23.37 -8.92 22.41
C CYS A 292 -24.79 -8.42 22.68
N LEU A 293 -24.95 -7.12 23.01
CA LEU A 293 -26.25 -6.50 23.23
C LEU A 293 -27.11 -6.44 21.95
N GLU A 294 -26.52 -6.16 20.80
CA GLU A 294 -27.19 -6.15 19.49
C GLU A 294 -27.64 -7.54 19.03
N CYS A 295 -26.92 -8.57 19.44
CA CYS A 295 -27.28 -9.98 19.23
C CYS A 295 -28.19 -10.55 20.35
N ARG A 296 -28.59 -9.73 21.33
CA ARG A 296 -29.36 -10.13 22.54
C ARG A 296 -28.70 -11.26 23.36
N GLN A 297 -27.38 -11.40 23.25
CA GLN A 297 -26.57 -12.37 23.99
C GLN A 297 -26.25 -11.82 25.40
N PHE A 298 -27.28 -11.58 26.21
CA PHE A 298 -27.14 -10.86 27.49
C PHE A 298 -26.27 -11.59 28.52
N VAL A 299 -26.35 -12.93 28.58
CA VAL A 299 -25.50 -13.75 29.45
C VAL A 299 -24.02 -13.63 29.07
N LEU A 300 -23.73 -13.66 27.76
CA LEU A 300 -22.39 -13.45 27.23
C LEU A 300 -21.90 -12.02 27.51
N ALA A 301 -22.75 -11.02 27.35
CA ALA A 301 -22.46 -9.63 27.68
C ALA A 301 -22.11 -9.46 29.17
N GLY A 302 -22.87 -10.07 30.08
CA GLY A 302 -22.60 -10.04 31.52
C GLY A 302 -21.26 -10.67 31.89
N LYS A 303 -20.96 -11.86 31.36
CA LYS A 303 -19.66 -12.53 31.55
C LYS A 303 -18.50 -11.71 30.97
N PHE A 304 -18.69 -11.11 29.79
CA PHE A 304 -17.67 -10.30 29.14
C PHE A 304 -17.42 -8.97 29.86
N VAL A 305 -18.45 -8.37 30.50
CA VAL A 305 -18.28 -7.24 31.42
C VAL A 305 -17.35 -7.59 32.58
N VAL A 306 -17.55 -8.74 33.23
CA VAL A 306 -16.71 -9.15 34.37
C VAL A 306 -15.24 -9.22 33.95
N ARG A 307 -14.94 -9.89 32.82
CA ARG A 307 -13.60 -9.92 32.22
C ARG A 307 -13.04 -8.52 31.91
N MET A 308 -13.83 -7.68 31.25
CA MET A 308 -13.45 -6.31 30.89
C MET A 308 -13.08 -5.50 32.15
N THR A 309 -13.84 -5.66 33.23
CA THR A 309 -13.56 -5.02 34.52
C THR A 309 -12.33 -5.57 35.24
N GLU A 310 -12.02 -6.87 35.09
CA GLU A 310 -10.80 -7.48 35.63
C GLU A 310 -9.52 -6.98 34.92
N LYS A 311 -9.65 -6.56 33.66
CA LYS A 311 -8.59 -5.84 32.93
C LYS A 311 -8.54 -4.33 33.23
N GLY A 312 -9.34 -3.84 34.17
CA GLY A 312 -9.40 -2.43 34.57
C GLY A 312 -10.21 -1.53 33.62
N PHE A 313 -10.91 -2.10 32.64
CA PHE A 313 -11.74 -1.34 31.70
C PHE A 313 -13.19 -1.23 32.20
N ILE A 314 -13.77 -0.03 32.10
CA ILE A 314 -15.14 0.24 32.55
C ILE A 314 -16.00 0.64 31.35
N PRO A 315 -17.04 -0.14 30.95
CA PRO A 315 -17.87 0.15 29.78
C PRO A 315 -18.50 1.55 29.79
N TYR A 316 -19.00 2.05 28.66
CA TYR A 316 -19.77 3.30 28.68
C TYR A 316 -21.08 3.16 29.47
N ILE A 317 -21.51 4.23 30.14
CA ILE A 317 -22.66 4.23 31.08
C ILE A 317 -23.94 3.65 30.44
N ARG A 318 -24.20 3.99 29.18
CA ARG A 318 -25.35 3.46 28.40
C ARG A 318 -25.27 1.95 28.19
N VAL A 319 -24.08 1.41 27.98
CA VAL A 319 -23.84 -0.02 27.78
C VAL A 319 -24.02 -0.77 29.11
N ARG A 320 -23.50 -0.23 30.23
CA ARG A 320 -23.73 -0.79 31.58
C ARG A 320 -25.21 -0.98 31.89
N GLN A 321 -26.03 0.06 31.64
CA GLN A 321 -27.47 0.02 31.87
C GLN A 321 -28.12 -1.10 31.03
N ARG A 322 -27.83 -1.16 29.73
CA ARG A 322 -28.40 -2.16 28.80
C ARG A 322 -28.00 -3.60 29.15
N VAL A 323 -26.77 -3.85 29.64
CA VAL A 323 -26.35 -5.17 30.12
C VAL A 323 -27.18 -5.58 31.33
N VAL A 324 -27.31 -4.70 32.32
CA VAL A 324 -28.02 -4.96 33.57
C VAL A 324 -29.51 -5.19 33.34
N GLU A 325 -30.17 -4.35 32.53
CA GLU A 325 -31.57 -4.50 32.13
C GLU A 325 -31.78 -5.79 31.32
N GLY A 326 -30.88 -6.09 30.38
CA GLY A 326 -30.93 -7.30 29.56
C GLY A 326 -30.81 -8.59 30.38
N LEU A 327 -29.90 -8.63 31.36
CA LEU A 327 -29.74 -9.76 32.28
C LEU A 327 -30.98 -9.99 33.15
N VAL A 328 -31.55 -8.92 33.73
CA VAL A 328 -32.81 -9.03 34.49
C VAL A 328 -33.95 -9.51 33.58
N GLY A 329 -34.02 -9.00 32.34
CA GLY A 329 -35.04 -9.38 31.36
C GLY A 329 -34.99 -10.85 30.91
N VAL A 330 -33.84 -11.53 31.04
CA VAL A 330 -33.72 -12.99 30.81
C VAL A 330 -33.72 -13.83 32.09
N GLY A 331 -33.95 -13.22 33.25
CA GLY A 331 -34.00 -13.91 34.56
C GLY A 331 -32.66 -14.13 35.25
N GLU A 332 -31.54 -13.72 34.63
CA GLU A 332 -30.15 -13.88 35.10
C GLU A 332 -29.80 -12.88 36.22
N SER A 333 -30.57 -12.97 37.32
CA SER A 333 -30.56 -11.99 38.41
C SER A 333 -29.28 -12.04 39.24
N GLU A 334 -28.68 -13.22 39.39
CA GLU A 334 -27.39 -13.41 40.07
C GLU A 334 -26.26 -12.74 39.28
N LEU A 335 -26.13 -13.03 37.98
CA LEU A 335 -25.13 -12.37 37.14
C LEU A 335 -25.37 -10.85 37.04
N SER A 336 -26.63 -10.40 37.06
CA SER A 336 -26.96 -8.97 37.13
C SER A 336 -26.48 -8.32 38.44
N SER A 337 -26.58 -9.01 39.59
CA SER A 337 -26.10 -8.48 40.87
C SER A 337 -24.57 -8.36 40.90
N ILE A 338 -23.86 -9.39 40.42
CA ILE A 338 -22.39 -9.39 40.28
C ILE A 338 -21.92 -8.22 39.40
N VAL A 339 -22.55 -8.04 38.23
CA VAL A 339 -22.24 -6.94 37.31
C VAL A 339 -22.51 -5.57 37.94
N ARG A 340 -23.62 -5.40 38.69
CA ARG A 340 -23.91 -4.17 39.44
C ARG A 340 -22.87 -3.89 40.52
N GLN A 341 -22.43 -4.92 41.25
CA GLN A 341 -21.41 -4.80 42.29
C GLN A 341 -20.06 -4.36 41.70
N ARG A 342 -19.59 -5.01 40.63
CA ARG A 342 -18.37 -4.59 39.89
C ARG A 342 -18.42 -3.12 39.46
N PHE A 343 -19.57 -2.65 38.97
CA PHE A 343 -19.76 -1.25 38.58
C PHE A 343 -19.85 -0.26 39.77
N ALA A 344 -20.04 -0.74 40.99
CA ALA A 344 -19.96 0.05 42.22
C ALA A 344 -18.52 0.09 42.78
N GLU A 345 -17.81 -1.05 42.75
CA GLU A 345 -16.39 -1.16 43.12
C GLU A 345 -15.51 -0.20 42.30
N LEU A 346 -15.78 -0.06 41.00
CA LEU A 346 -15.00 0.77 40.06
C LEU A 346 -15.44 2.25 40.03
N LYS A 347 -16.09 2.75 41.09
CA LYS A 347 -16.49 4.17 41.24
C LYS A 347 -15.71 4.94 42.31
N SER A 348 -14.75 4.30 42.98
CA SER A 348 -13.71 4.96 43.79
C SER A 348 -12.48 5.26 42.94
#